data_AF-A0AAU1IIR7-F1
#
_entry.id   AF-A0AAU1IIR7-F1
#
_cell.length_a   1.000
_cell.length_b   1.000
_cell.length_c   1.000
_cell.angle_alpha   90.00
_cell.angle_beta   90.00
_cell.angle_gamma   90.00
#
_symmetry.space_group_name_H-M   'P 1'
#
loop_
_entity.id
_entity.type
_entity.pdbx_description
1 polymer ?
#
loop_
_entity_poly.entity_id
_entity_poly.type
_entity_poly.pdbx_seq_one_letter_code
_entity_poly.pdbx_strand_id
1 'polypeptide(L)'
;MTAGEAAPDEERTERVLASTSVVIALRDDLRILECIDSVDEDVEIVLALNGATDEIRRVLREHPRPLTVTEIPDAGNLGAAYNAGAEAAGGRYLLLMDSDCTFAPGVVRMMAAAVATGPVVKGQVVYGESGSLMSRLTARVREYDEGEYVSALSPPLIYDRAIVEHIGGYHFDGLIHWCEDREFDFRLQLAGIPVRHVPEARIFHDAQVGLQNMRSYFRYGVGEGIAQETGVFTTPAVPVLWRLYEAARTLAGCARHKGIGAAGYYALLKAAFHTGTLYHLVRDPYGVRPRYPETAARARMLRAIPQHCTELTPAQRERLRRAHLRAGRRIVPLGDLTVFRPDGDPRPEPSSQAAS
;
A
#
# COMPACT_ATOMS: atom_id res chain seq x y z
N MET A 1 5.49 17.65 45.05
CA MET A 1 5.54 17.41 43.59
C MET A 1 5.73 15.91 43.41
N THR A 2 4.63 15.18 43.34
CA THR A 2 4.65 13.74 43.04
C THR A 2 4.76 13.60 41.53
N ALA A 3 5.86 13.03 41.05
CA ALA A 3 5.95 12.51 39.70
C ALA A 3 4.81 11.51 39.53
N GLY A 4 3.82 11.85 38.70
CA GLY A 4 2.73 10.93 38.38
C GLY A 4 3.32 9.81 37.54
N GLU A 5 3.23 8.57 38.02
CA GLU A 5 3.50 7.39 37.20
C GLU A 5 2.59 7.45 35.97
N ALA A 6 3.18 7.43 34.77
CA ALA A 6 2.43 7.38 33.53
C ALA A 6 1.56 6.10 33.51
N ALA A 7 0.33 6.20 32.99
CA ALA A 7 -0.56 5.05 32.90
C ALA A 7 0.12 3.91 32.09
N PRO A 8 -0.15 2.62 32.37
CA PRO A 8 0.53 1.49 31.72
C PRO A 8 0.49 1.48 30.18
N ASP A 9 -0.54 2.10 29.59
CA ASP A 9 -0.69 2.23 28.13
C ASP A 9 0.18 3.35 27.55
N GLU A 10 0.44 4.41 28.32
CA GLU A 10 1.33 5.51 27.90
C GLU A 10 2.78 5.04 27.88
N GLU A 11 3.23 4.37 28.94
CA GLU A 11 4.59 3.82 29.02
C GLU A 11 4.83 2.75 27.93
N ARG A 12 3.78 2.00 27.55
CA ARG A 12 3.85 1.07 26.41
C ARG A 12 4.00 1.82 25.10
N THR A 13 3.24 2.89 24.88
CA THR A 13 3.29 3.71 23.67
C THR A 13 4.67 4.34 23.51
N GLU A 14 5.24 4.89 24.58
CA GLU A 14 6.60 5.46 24.60
C GLU A 14 7.67 4.42 24.22
N ARG A 15 7.58 3.19 24.73
CA ARG A 15 8.50 2.11 24.32
C ARG A 15 8.37 1.75 22.84
N VAL A 16 7.15 1.79 22.29
CA VAL A 16 6.93 1.51 20.87
C VAL A 16 7.46 2.66 20.02
N LEU A 17 7.22 3.92 20.40
CA LEU A 17 7.77 5.10 19.72
C LEU A 17 9.30 5.06 19.68
N ALA A 18 9.95 4.81 20.82
CA ALA A 18 11.42 4.67 20.89
C ALA A 18 11.98 3.50 20.05
N SER A 19 11.12 2.56 19.64
CA SER A 19 11.46 1.41 18.80
C SER A 19 10.86 1.50 17.39
N THR A 20 10.36 2.68 16.97
CA THR A 20 9.73 2.90 15.68
C THR A 20 10.67 3.64 14.72
N SER A 21 10.75 3.15 13.49
CA SER A 21 11.39 3.84 12.37
C SER A 21 10.34 4.19 11.32
N VAL A 22 10.27 5.47 10.96
CA VAL A 22 9.49 5.96 9.81
C VAL A 22 10.34 5.73 8.56
N VAL A 23 9.89 4.86 7.67
CA VAL A 23 10.61 4.52 6.44
C VAL A 23 9.94 5.20 5.26
N ILE A 24 10.66 6.10 4.60
CA ILE A 24 10.17 6.91 3.49
C ILE A 24 10.96 6.56 2.23
N ALA A 25 10.27 6.03 1.22
CA ALA A 25 10.87 5.76 -0.08
C ALA A 25 10.87 7.03 -0.93
N LEU A 26 12.00 7.32 -1.59
CA LEU A 26 12.19 8.58 -2.32
C LEU A 26 13.06 8.41 -3.57
N ARG A 27 12.76 9.18 -4.60
CA ARG A 27 13.59 9.33 -5.80
C ARG A 27 13.87 10.80 -6.11
N ASP A 28 12.85 11.56 -6.44
CA ASP A 28 12.99 12.90 -7.02
C ASP A 28 11.96 13.92 -6.50
N ASP A 29 11.32 13.63 -5.38
CA ASP A 29 10.25 14.47 -4.83
C ASP A 29 10.71 15.41 -3.72
N LEU A 30 10.63 16.73 -3.96
CA LEU A 30 11.00 17.76 -2.99
C LEU A 30 9.98 17.92 -1.85
N ARG A 31 8.75 17.39 -2.00
CA ARG A 31 7.74 17.38 -0.94
C ARG A 31 8.18 16.56 0.28
N ILE A 32 9.27 15.79 0.15
CA ILE A 32 9.92 15.10 1.26
C ILE A 32 10.23 16.02 2.44
N LEU A 33 10.57 17.29 2.19
CA LEU A 33 10.88 18.24 3.27
C LEU A 33 9.66 18.47 4.17
N GLU A 34 8.49 18.67 3.56
CA GLU A 34 7.22 18.81 4.29
C GLU A 34 6.83 17.50 4.98
N CYS A 35 7.08 16.36 4.34
CA CYS A 35 6.86 15.05 4.96
C CYS A 35 7.71 14.87 6.22
N ILE A 36 9.02 15.17 6.15
CA ILE A 36 9.93 15.07 7.30
C ILE A 36 9.49 16.03 8.40
N ASP A 37 9.14 17.27 8.07
CA ASP A 37 8.73 18.28 9.05
C ASP A 37 7.39 17.93 9.72
N SER A 38 6.53 17.15 9.06
CA SER A 38 5.25 16.69 9.64
C SER A 38 5.38 15.60 10.70
N VAL A 39 6.55 14.95 10.84
CA VAL A 39 6.79 13.94 11.89
C VAL A 39 6.97 14.67 13.22
N ASP A 40 6.00 14.55 14.13
CA ASP A 40 5.94 15.32 15.38
C ASP A 40 6.45 14.56 16.62
N GLU A 41 6.92 13.33 16.44
CA GLU A 41 7.51 12.48 17.49
C GLU A 41 9.03 12.31 17.29
N ASP A 42 9.77 12.07 18.38
CA ASP A 42 11.21 11.76 18.34
C ASP A 42 11.43 10.29 17.97
N VAL A 43 11.26 9.99 16.68
CA VAL A 43 11.41 8.65 16.09
C VAL A 43 12.51 8.65 15.03
N GLU A 44 13.07 7.48 14.75
CA GLU A 44 14.05 7.35 13.67
C GLU A 44 13.36 7.62 12.32
N ILE A 45 13.92 8.49 11.49
CA ILE A 45 13.48 8.72 10.12
C ILE A 45 14.51 8.12 9.16
N VAL A 46 14.06 7.14 8.37
CA VAL A 46 14.88 6.40 7.40
C VAL A 46 14.44 6.76 5.99
N LEU A 47 15.34 7.36 5.23
CA LEU A 47 15.12 7.74 3.84
C LEU A 47 15.75 6.71 2.92
N ALA A 48 14.91 5.99 2.18
CA ALA A 48 15.33 4.96 1.24
C ALA A 48 15.31 5.51 -0.20
N LEU A 49 16.49 5.91 -0.67
CA LEU A 49 16.69 6.50 -1.98
C LEU A 49 16.75 5.43 -3.07
N ASN A 50 15.97 5.64 -4.14
CA ASN A 50 15.87 4.73 -5.28
C ASN A 50 16.30 5.42 -6.58
N GLY A 51 17.62 5.58 -6.75
CA GLY A 51 18.18 6.37 -7.84
C GLY A 51 17.88 7.86 -7.71
N ALA A 52 18.20 8.45 -6.55
CA ALA A 52 17.83 9.82 -6.26
C ALA A 52 18.55 10.84 -7.16
N THR A 53 17.97 12.04 -7.29
CA THR A 53 18.63 13.16 -7.98
C THR A 53 19.67 13.82 -7.06
N ASP A 54 20.63 14.54 -7.65
CA ASP A 54 21.62 15.30 -6.87
C ASP A 54 20.98 16.40 -6.01
N GLU A 55 19.86 16.93 -6.47
CA GLU A 55 19.05 17.89 -5.71
C GLU A 55 18.50 17.26 -4.43
N ILE A 56 17.89 16.07 -4.52
CA ILE A 56 17.42 15.33 -3.34
C ILE A 56 18.57 15.05 -2.39
N ARG A 57 19.71 14.54 -2.88
CA ARG A 57 20.87 14.28 -2.01
C ARG A 57 21.36 15.54 -1.31
N ARG A 58 21.31 16.70 -1.98
CA ARG A 58 21.72 17.98 -1.39
C ARG A 58 20.76 18.41 -0.28
N VAL A 59 19.44 18.47 -0.55
CA VAL A 59 18.47 18.94 0.45
C VAL A 59 18.41 18.05 1.68
N LEU A 60 18.61 16.74 1.53
CA LEU A 60 18.66 15.82 2.67
C LEU A 60 19.90 15.99 3.54
N ARG A 61 21.07 16.27 2.93
CA ARG A 61 22.31 16.56 3.69
C ARG A 61 22.25 17.88 4.44
N GLU A 62 21.52 18.86 3.90
CA GLU A 62 21.35 20.19 4.48
C GLU A 62 20.21 20.25 5.51
N HIS A 63 19.42 19.17 5.62
CA HIS A 63 18.28 19.11 6.52
C HIS A 63 18.75 19.13 7.99
N PRO A 64 18.13 19.94 8.88
CA PRO A 64 18.59 20.09 10.27
C PRO A 64 18.27 18.88 11.16
N ARG A 65 17.25 18.08 10.82
CA ARG A 65 16.93 16.85 11.56
C ARG A 65 17.95 15.74 11.30
N PRO A 66 18.27 14.89 12.29
CA PRO A 66 19.04 13.68 12.05
C PRO A 66 18.25 12.71 11.17
N LEU A 67 18.86 12.25 10.09
CA LEU A 67 18.24 11.35 9.11
C LEU A 67 19.15 10.14 8.87
N THR A 68 18.57 8.94 8.92
CA THR A 68 19.21 7.73 8.42
C THR A 68 18.95 7.66 6.92
N VAL A 69 19.99 7.61 6.08
CA VAL A 69 19.83 7.58 4.61
C VAL A 69 20.46 6.32 4.05
N THR A 70 19.71 5.59 3.23
CA THR A 70 20.20 4.44 2.45
C THR A 70 19.88 4.68 0.98
N GLU A 71 20.72 4.18 0.07
CA GLU A 71 20.55 4.38 -1.36
C GLU A 71 20.79 3.10 -2.16
N ILE A 72 19.85 2.79 -3.03
CA ILE A 72 19.96 1.73 -4.04
C ILE A 72 20.04 2.34 -5.45
N PRO A 73 20.63 1.64 -6.44
CA PRO A 73 20.51 2.03 -7.84
C PRO A 73 19.05 2.18 -8.27
N ASP A 74 18.76 2.98 -9.31
CA ASP A 74 17.40 3.13 -9.85
C ASP A 74 16.87 1.76 -10.32
N ALA A 75 16.10 1.14 -9.44
CA ALA A 75 15.50 -0.17 -9.67
C ALA A 75 14.12 -0.05 -10.31
N GLY A 76 13.54 1.16 -10.36
CA GLY A 76 12.15 1.37 -10.75
C GLY A 76 11.14 0.60 -9.87
N ASN A 77 11.56 0.12 -8.70
CA ASN A 77 10.80 -0.73 -7.79
C ASN A 77 10.70 -0.09 -6.41
N LEU A 78 9.48 0.27 -6.00
CA LEU A 78 9.19 0.86 -4.69
C LEU A 78 9.43 -0.13 -3.53
N GLY A 79 9.09 -1.40 -3.70
CA GLY A 79 9.37 -2.45 -2.72
C GLY A 79 10.85 -2.67 -2.46
N ALA A 80 11.70 -2.51 -3.48
CA ALA A 80 13.15 -2.56 -3.30
C ALA A 80 13.66 -1.42 -2.41
N ALA A 81 13.11 -0.21 -2.58
CA ALA A 81 13.43 0.93 -1.72
C ALA A 81 12.96 0.66 -0.27
N TYR A 82 11.71 0.22 -0.09
CA TYR A 82 11.22 -0.12 1.25
C TYR A 82 12.01 -1.26 1.92
N ASN A 83 12.47 -2.26 1.17
CA ASN A 83 13.34 -3.32 1.69
C ASN A 83 14.68 -2.75 2.18
N ALA A 84 15.33 -1.90 1.38
CA ALA A 84 16.59 -1.25 1.77
C ALA A 84 16.40 -0.34 2.99
N GLY A 85 15.29 0.39 3.04
CA GLY A 85 14.91 1.21 4.20
C GLY A 85 14.65 0.36 5.45
N ALA A 86 13.93 -0.76 5.32
CA ALA A 86 13.71 -1.68 6.42
C ALA A 86 15.03 -2.27 6.93
N GLU A 87 15.98 -2.61 6.06
CA GLU A 87 17.31 -3.10 6.45
C GLU A 87 18.13 -2.04 7.20
N ALA A 88 18.07 -0.77 6.74
CA ALA A 88 18.76 0.34 7.39
C ALA A 88 18.11 0.79 8.71
N ALA A 89 16.81 0.53 8.88
CA ALA A 89 16.06 0.89 10.08
C ALA A 89 16.51 0.11 11.32
N GLY A 90 16.79 0.83 12.41
CA GLY A 90 17.11 0.26 13.72
C GLY A 90 15.88 -0.14 14.54
N GLY A 91 14.72 0.43 14.22
CA GLY A 91 13.46 0.17 14.91
C GLY A 91 12.93 -1.24 14.71
N ARG A 92 12.18 -1.71 15.71
CA ARG A 92 11.37 -2.93 15.64
C ARG A 92 10.11 -2.70 14.80
N TYR A 93 9.49 -1.54 14.94
CA TYR A 93 8.28 -1.18 14.24
C TYR A 93 8.61 -0.31 13.04
N LEU A 94 8.09 -0.66 11.87
CA LEU A 94 8.34 0.07 10.63
C LEU A 94 7.06 0.77 10.23
N LEU A 95 7.08 2.11 10.21
CA LEU A 95 5.99 2.95 9.73
C LEU A 95 6.32 3.43 8.32
N LEU A 96 5.66 2.85 7.31
CA LEU A 96 5.85 3.20 5.91
C LEU A 96 5.09 4.47 5.55
N MET A 97 5.76 5.35 4.82
CA MET A 97 5.25 6.65 4.39
C MET A 97 5.78 6.98 2.98
N ASP A 98 4.97 7.68 2.19
CA ASP A 98 5.39 8.19 0.88
C ASP A 98 5.90 9.63 1.01
N SER A 99 6.86 10.01 0.17
CA SER A 99 7.52 11.33 0.21
C SER A 99 6.60 12.51 -0.07
N ASP A 100 5.41 12.26 -0.61
CA ASP A 100 4.40 13.29 -0.93
C ASP A 100 3.18 13.30 -0.03
N CYS A 101 3.32 12.70 1.13
CA CYS A 101 2.32 12.74 2.17
C CYS A 101 2.82 13.52 3.39
N THR A 102 1.89 14.01 4.20
CA THR A 102 2.19 14.61 5.51
C THR A 102 1.34 13.99 6.61
N PHE A 103 1.91 13.83 7.81
CA PHE A 103 1.17 13.37 8.98
C PHE A 103 0.29 14.49 9.54
N ALA A 104 -0.95 14.18 9.93
CA ALA A 104 -1.67 15.05 10.85
C ALA A 104 -1.03 14.97 12.26
N PRO A 105 -1.20 16.00 13.11
CA PRO A 105 -0.65 15.98 14.46
C PRO A 105 -1.10 14.76 15.27
N GLY A 106 -0.17 14.13 15.98
CA GLY A 106 -0.37 12.98 16.86
C GLY A 106 -0.47 11.63 16.13
N VAL A 107 -0.42 11.60 14.80
CA VAL A 107 -0.67 10.37 14.03
C VAL A 107 0.42 9.32 14.24
N VAL A 108 1.69 9.72 14.34
CA VAL A 108 2.79 8.78 14.60
C VAL A 108 2.57 8.06 15.94
N ARG A 109 2.16 8.80 16.98
CA ARG A 109 1.78 8.26 18.28
C ARG A 109 0.55 7.35 18.22
N MET A 110 -0.50 7.73 17.49
CA MET A 110 -1.68 6.88 17.30
C MET A 110 -1.31 5.54 16.66
N MET A 111 -0.45 5.57 15.65
CA MET A 111 0.05 4.38 14.96
C MET A 111 0.89 3.50 15.90
N ALA A 112 1.79 4.09 16.68
CA ALA A 112 2.59 3.41 17.70
C ALA A 112 1.71 2.75 18.79
N ALA A 113 0.74 3.48 19.33
CA ALA A 113 -0.19 2.95 20.34
C ALA A 113 -1.00 1.77 19.79
N ALA A 114 -1.46 1.86 18.54
CA ALA A 114 -2.24 0.82 17.91
C ALA A 114 -1.43 -0.45 17.64
N VAL A 115 -0.20 -0.33 17.12
CA VAL A 115 0.66 -1.49 16.79
C VAL A 115 1.14 -2.22 18.05
N ALA A 116 1.13 -1.55 19.20
CA ALA A 116 1.40 -2.18 20.50
C ALA A 116 0.40 -3.30 20.86
N THR A 117 -0.76 -3.33 20.20
CA THR A 117 -1.84 -4.31 20.44
C THR A 117 -2.21 -5.15 19.21
N GLY A 118 -1.55 -4.92 18.07
CA GLY A 118 -1.81 -5.65 16.83
C GLY A 118 -0.61 -5.59 15.87
N PRO A 119 -0.30 -6.68 15.14
CA PRO A 119 0.96 -6.78 14.41
C PRO A 119 1.06 -5.88 13.18
N VAL A 120 -0.07 -5.44 12.60
CA VAL A 120 -0.16 -4.59 11.41
C VAL A 120 -1.32 -3.60 11.58
N VAL A 121 -1.04 -2.32 11.38
CA VAL A 121 -2.00 -1.23 11.51
C VAL A 121 -1.92 -0.30 10.30
N LYS A 122 -3.09 0.03 9.74
CA LYS A 122 -3.27 0.94 8.61
C LYS A 122 -4.00 2.19 9.10
N GLY A 123 -3.49 3.37 8.77
CA GLY A 123 -4.20 4.64 8.96
C GLY A 123 -4.99 5.07 7.71
N GLN A 124 -5.56 6.26 7.75
CA GLN A 124 -6.40 6.81 6.71
C GLN A 124 -5.63 7.80 5.82
N VAL A 125 -5.73 7.65 4.50
CA VAL A 125 -5.24 8.65 3.54
C VAL A 125 -6.37 9.63 3.24
N VAL A 126 -6.08 10.92 3.38
CA VAL A 126 -6.98 12.01 3.00
C VAL A 126 -6.39 12.69 1.77
N TYR A 127 -7.04 12.49 0.63
CA TYR A 127 -6.62 13.11 -0.63
C TYR A 127 -7.10 14.56 -0.70
N GLY A 128 -6.19 15.48 -0.99
CA GLY A 128 -6.51 16.87 -1.27
C GLY A 128 -7.41 17.00 -2.51
N GLU A 129 -8.28 18.01 -2.51
CA GLU A 129 -9.12 18.34 -3.67
C GLU A 129 -8.61 19.60 -4.36
N SER A 130 -8.30 19.53 -5.66
CA SER A 130 -7.92 20.71 -6.44
C SER A 130 -9.13 21.50 -6.98
N GLY A 131 -10.34 21.21 -6.49
CA GLY A 131 -11.61 21.78 -6.96
C GLY A 131 -12.03 21.38 -8.39
N SER A 132 -11.15 20.75 -9.16
CA SER A 132 -11.42 20.32 -10.54
C SER A 132 -12.38 19.13 -10.60
N LEU A 133 -13.13 18.98 -11.71
CA LEU A 133 -14.00 17.82 -11.94
C LEU A 133 -13.20 16.50 -11.89
N MET A 134 -12.00 16.48 -12.45
CA MET A 134 -11.13 15.29 -12.48
C MET A 134 -10.65 14.88 -11.07
N SER A 135 -10.31 15.86 -10.22
CA SER A 135 -9.91 15.59 -8.84
C SER A 135 -11.07 15.01 -8.02
N ARG A 136 -12.29 15.55 -8.17
CA ARG A 136 -13.49 14.99 -7.51
C ARG A 136 -13.83 13.57 -7.98
N LEU A 137 -13.70 13.29 -9.27
CA LEU A 137 -13.90 11.93 -9.80
C LEU A 137 -12.82 10.96 -9.31
N THR A 138 -11.57 11.41 -9.23
CA THR A 138 -10.46 10.64 -8.67
C THR A 138 -10.73 10.26 -7.22
N ALA A 139 -11.07 11.24 -6.37
CA ALA A 139 -11.37 10.99 -4.95
C ALA A 139 -12.49 9.95 -4.79
N ARG A 140 -13.59 10.12 -5.54
CA ARG A 140 -14.73 9.17 -5.51
C ARG A 140 -14.35 7.75 -5.94
N VAL A 141 -13.49 7.61 -6.95
CA VAL A 141 -13.05 6.29 -7.43
C VAL A 141 -12.09 5.63 -6.45
N ARG A 142 -11.08 6.36 -5.95
CA ARG A 142 -10.14 5.83 -4.96
C ARG A 142 -10.84 5.36 -3.70
N GLU A 143 -11.76 6.17 -3.20
CA GLU A 143 -12.54 5.80 -2.02
C GLU A 143 -13.44 4.57 -2.23
N TYR A 144 -13.87 4.30 -3.46
CA TYR A 144 -14.58 3.06 -3.79
C TYR A 144 -13.61 1.87 -3.92
N ASP A 145 -12.47 2.06 -4.58
CA ASP A 145 -11.47 1.02 -4.86
C ASP A 145 -10.75 0.55 -3.59
N GLU A 146 -10.35 1.50 -2.74
CA GLU A 146 -9.64 1.26 -1.49
C GLU A 146 -10.60 0.86 -0.33
N GLY A 147 -11.90 1.07 -0.50
CA GLY A 147 -12.91 0.82 0.53
C GLY A 147 -13.42 -0.62 0.64
N GLU A 148 -13.15 -1.52 -0.32
CA GLU A 148 -13.79 -2.86 -0.32
C GLU A 148 -13.43 -3.71 0.93
N TYR A 149 -12.24 -3.52 1.52
CA TYR A 149 -11.80 -4.16 2.76
C TYR A 149 -10.62 -3.40 3.43
N VAL A 150 -10.31 -3.70 4.69
CA VAL A 150 -9.09 -3.16 5.34
C VAL A 150 -7.86 -3.87 4.78
N SER A 151 -7.06 -3.16 4.00
CA SER A 151 -5.84 -3.67 3.36
C SER A 151 -4.58 -3.10 4.00
N ALA A 152 -3.45 -3.79 3.82
CA ALA A 152 -2.11 -3.31 4.17
C ALA A 152 -1.44 -2.51 3.04
N LEU A 153 -2.22 -1.83 2.18
CA LEU A 153 -1.66 -0.92 1.19
C LEU A 153 -1.01 0.26 1.92
N SER A 154 0.23 0.61 1.61
CA SER A 154 0.90 1.78 2.20
C SER A 154 0.53 3.05 1.44
N PRO A 155 0.62 4.26 2.04
CA PRO A 155 0.82 4.62 3.46
C PRO A 155 -0.48 5.10 4.15
N PRO A 156 -0.52 5.39 5.46
CA PRO A 156 0.50 5.06 6.46
C PRO A 156 0.25 3.62 6.93
N LEU A 157 1.32 2.83 6.97
CA LEU A 157 1.24 1.43 7.40
C LEU A 157 2.33 1.16 8.43
N ILE A 158 1.95 0.85 9.66
CA ILE A 158 2.90 0.43 10.69
C ILE A 158 2.77 -1.07 10.96
N TYR A 159 3.91 -1.74 11.15
CA TYR A 159 3.91 -3.14 11.53
C TYR A 159 5.16 -3.52 12.34
N ASP A 160 5.05 -4.59 13.13
CA ASP A 160 6.20 -5.22 13.78
C ASP A 160 7.03 -5.97 12.74
N ARG A 161 8.30 -5.62 12.54
CA ARG A 161 9.15 -6.26 11.54
C ARG A 161 9.28 -7.77 11.72
N ALA A 162 9.07 -8.31 12.93
CA ALA A 162 9.09 -9.74 13.19
C ALA A 162 7.99 -10.53 12.44
N ILE A 163 6.97 -9.86 11.90
CA ILE A 163 5.95 -10.53 11.09
C ILE A 163 6.54 -11.21 9.86
N VAL A 164 7.69 -10.74 9.34
CA VAL A 164 8.31 -11.30 8.13
C VAL A 164 8.51 -12.80 8.27
N GLU A 165 8.93 -13.31 9.44
CA GLU A 165 9.13 -14.74 9.71
C GLU A 165 7.87 -15.60 9.45
N HIS A 166 6.69 -14.97 9.54
CA HIS A 166 5.36 -15.57 9.40
C HIS A 166 4.80 -15.44 7.99
N ILE A 167 5.22 -14.42 7.23
CA ILE A 167 4.75 -14.12 5.88
C ILE A 167 5.78 -14.40 4.79
N GLY A 168 6.87 -15.09 5.10
CA GLY A 168 7.82 -15.57 4.09
C GLY A 168 9.27 -15.07 4.23
N GLY A 169 9.63 -14.44 5.33
CA GLY A 169 11.00 -14.01 5.61
C GLY A 169 11.43 -12.74 4.89
N TYR A 170 10.54 -12.06 4.16
CA TYR A 170 10.83 -10.79 3.49
C TYR A 170 9.67 -9.78 3.63
N HIS A 171 10.01 -8.49 3.53
CA HIS A 171 9.06 -7.39 3.58
C HIS A 171 8.33 -7.25 2.24
N PHE A 172 9.02 -7.04 1.13
CA PHE A 172 8.44 -6.90 -0.21
C PHE A 172 9.15 -7.78 -1.23
N ASP A 173 8.41 -8.36 -2.18
CA ASP A 173 9.00 -9.17 -3.25
C ASP A 173 9.78 -8.27 -4.23
N GLY A 174 11.09 -8.50 -4.37
CA GLY A 174 11.98 -7.68 -5.20
C GLY A 174 11.73 -7.78 -6.72
N LEU A 175 10.86 -8.69 -7.18
CA LEU A 175 10.44 -8.78 -8.58
C LEU A 175 9.18 -7.95 -8.85
N ILE A 176 8.31 -7.75 -7.86
CA ILE A 176 7.03 -7.05 -8.06
C ILE A 176 7.27 -5.55 -8.09
N HIS A 177 6.95 -4.92 -9.22
CA HIS A 177 7.04 -3.47 -9.40
C HIS A 177 5.64 -2.85 -9.28
N TRP A 178 5.48 -1.83 -8.43
CA TRP A 178 4.25 -1.01 -8.27
C TRP A 178 3.04 -1.69 -7.62
N CYS A 179 3.16 -2.92 -7.14
CA CYS A 179 2.09 -3.67 -6.46
C CYS A 179 2.66 -4.49 -5.30
N GLU A 180 3.79 -4.07 -4.76
CA GLU A 180 4.50 -4.72 -3.68
C GLU A 180 3.69 -4.75 -2.38
N ASP A 181 2.94 -3.69 -2.08
CA ASP A 181 2.11 -3.56 -0.89
C ASP A 181 0.87 -4.46 -0.97
N ARG A 182 0.29 -4.61 -2.16
CA ARG A 182 -0.76 -5.60 -2.44
C ARG A 182 -0.24 -7.04 -2.34
N GLU A 183 1.00 -7.29 -2.75
CA GLU A 183 1.67 -8.57 -2.55
C GLU A 183 1.88 -8.88 -1.06
N PHE A 184 2.33 -7.89 -0.29
CA PHE A 184 2.48 -7.96 1.14
C PHE A 184 1.14 -8.23 1.85
N ASP A 185 0.09 -7.46 1.53
CA ASP A 185 -1.27 -7.65 2.02
C ASP A 185 -1.78 -9.07 1.73
N PHE A 186 -1.53 -9.57 0.53
CA PHE A 186 -1.92 -10.92 0.15
C PHE A 186 -1.23 -11.98 1.04
N ARG A 187 0.06 -11.82 1.34
CA ARG A 187 0.78 -12.75 2.24
C ARG A 187 0.27 -12.67 3.69
N LEU A 188 -0.10 -11.49 4.17
CA LEU A 188 -0.75 -11.33 5.48
C LEU A 188 -2.07 -12.10 5.54
N GLN A 189 -2.93 -11.95 4.52
CA GLN A 189 -4.19 -12.68 4.43
C GLN A 189 -3.98 -14.20 4.44
N LEU A 190 -2.99 -14.70 3.69
CA LEU A 190 -2.65 -16.12 3.68
C LEU A 190 -2.14 -16.64 5.01
N ALA A 191 -1.41 -15.81 5.77
CA ALA A 191 -0.95 -16.13 7.11
C ALA A 191 -2.04 -15.98 8.19
N GLY A 192 -3.21 -15.41 7.85
CA GLY A 192 -4.28 -15.10 8.79
C GLY A 192 -3.93 -13.97 9.75
N ILE A 193 -3.01 -13.07 9.35
CA ILE A 193 -2.61 -11.91 10.14
C ILE A 193 -3.55 -10.76 9.82
N PRO A 194 -4.35 -10.27 10.78
CA PRO A 194 -5.31 -9.20 10.52
C PRO A 194 -4.60 -7.85 10.40
N VAL A 195 -5.16 -6.99 9.56
CA VAL A 195 -4.81 -5.56 9.49
C VAL A 195 -5.84 -4.78 10.30
N ARG A 196 -5.38 -4.01 11.28
CA ARG A 196 -6.25 -3.10 12.04
C ARG A 196 -6.30 -1.74 11.36
N HIS A 197 -7.49 -1.21 11.12
CA HIS A 197 -7.67 0.16 10.63
C HIS A 197 -7.81 1.14 11.79
N VAL A 198 -7.13 2.29 11.71
CA VAL A 198 -7.26 3.42 12.64
C VAL A 198 -7.64 4.67 11.84
N PRO A 199 -8.95 4.96 11.70
CA PRO A 199 -9.41 6.01 10.79
C PRO A 199 -9.12 7.44 11.28
N GLU A 200 -8.80 7.61 12.56
CA GLU A 200 -8.34 8.86 13.14
C GLU A 200 -6.87 9.16 12.80
N ALA A 201 -6.09 8.14 12.45
CA ALA A 201 -4.67 8.26 12.07
C ALA A 201 -4.56 8.73 10.61
N ARG A 202 -4.79 10.04 10.37
CA ARG A 202 -4.90 10.62 9.04
C ARG A 202 -3.57 11.16 8.51
N ILE A 203 -3.23 10.81 7.27
CA ILE A 203 -2.21 11.52 6.50
C ILE A 203 -2.85 12.26 5.34
N PHE A 204 -2.21 13.33 4.89
CA PHE A 204 -2.66 14.10 3.73
C PHE A 204 -1.79 13.80 2.54
N HIS A 205 -2.43 13.50 1.41
CA HIS A 205 -1.78 13.33 0.12
C HIS A 205 -2.31 14.40 -0.83
N ASP A 206 -1.43 15.09 -1.54
CA ASP A 206 -1.83 16.14 -2.50
C ASP A 206 -2.82 15.65 -3.56
N ALA A 207 -3.60 16.59 -4.09
CA ALA A 207 -4.50 16.32 -5.20
C ALA A 207 -3.71 15.84 -6.43
N GLN A 208 -3.96 14.61 -6.87
CA GLN A 208 -3.42 14.13 -8.14
C GLN A 208 -4.11 14.82 -9.32
N VAL A 209 -3.33 15.30 -10.29
CA VAL A 209 -3.82 16.11 -11.42
C VAL A 209 -3.56 15.46 -12.78
N GLY A 210 -4.46 15.73 -13.73
CA GLY A 210 -4.31 15.31 -15.13
C GLY A 210 -4.20 13.79 -15.31
N LEU A 211 -3.14 13.35 -15.98
CA LEU A 211 -2.90 11.93 -16.34
C LEU A 211 -2.07 11.16 -15.31
N GLN A 212 -1.71 11.76 -14.16
CA GLN A 212 -0.91 11.11 -13.13
C GLN A 212 -1.54 9.79 -12.68
N ASN A 213 -2.84 9.79 -12.39
CA ASN A 213 -3.58 8.58 -12.02
C ASN A 213 -3.55 7.48 -13.08
N MET A 214 -3.70 7.84 -14.36
CA MET A 214 -3.65 6.87 -15.45
C MET A 214 -2.26 6.23 -15.57
N ARG A 215 -1.19 7.02 -15.34
CA ARG A 215 0.19 6.50 -15.30
C ARG A 215 0.38 5.54 -14.13
N SER A 216 -0.12 5.87 -12.93
CA SER A 216 -0.07 4.97 -11.77
C SER A 216 -0.82 3.67 -12.05
N TYR A 217 -2.04 3.75 -12.58
CA TYR A 217 -2.81 2.56 -12.94
C TYR A 217 -2.13 1.70 -14.01
N PHE A 218 -1.51 2.30 -15.03
CA PHE A 218 -0.69 1.57 -16.00
C PHE A 218 0.47 0.83 -15.33
N ARG A 219 1.18 1.49 -14.40
CA ARG A 219 2.28 0.90 -13.63
C ARG A 219 1.79 -0.25 -12.73
N TYR A 220 0.67 -0.08 -12.03
CA TYR A 220 0.02 -1.16 -11.27
C TYR A 220 -0.34 -2.35 -12.19
N GLY A 221 -0.78 -2.04 -13.41
CA GLY A 221 -1.02 -3.03 -14.45
C GLY A 221 0.23 -3.86 -14.77
N VAL A 222 1.39 -3.22 -14.92
CA VAL A 222 2.67 -3.91 -15.14
C VAL A 222 3.00 -4.83 -13.96
N GLY A 223 2.86 -4.35 -12.72
CA GLY A 223 3.05 -5.15 -11.51
C GLY A 223 2.15 -6.39 -11.46
N GLU A 224 0.88 -6.23 -11.78
CA GLU A 224 -0.08 -7.33 -11.92
C GLU A 224 0.35 -8.34 -13.01
N GLY A 225 0.95 -7.88 -14.10
CA GLY A 225 1.51 -8.75 -15.14
C GLY A 225 2.66 -9.61 -14.62
N ILE A 226 3.60 -9.01 -13.89
CA ILE A 226 4.71 -9.73 -13.25
C ILE A 226 4.16 -10.78 -12.28
N ALA A 227 3.26 -10.35 -11.39
CA ALA A 227 2.68 -11.21 -10.37
C ALA A 227 1.88 -12.39 -10.94
N GLN A 228 1.29 -12.25 -12.13
CA GLN A 228 0.63 -13.36 -12.83
C GLN A 228 1.62 -14.36 -13.42
N GLU A 229 2.73 -13.88 -13.98
CA GLU A 229 3.77 -14.76 -14.53
C GLU A 229 4.53 -15.50 -13.42
N THR A 230 4.73 -14.86 -12.26
CA THR A 230 5.37 -15.48 -11.08
C THR A 230 4.38 -16.31 -10.25
N GLY A 231 3.08 -16.17 -10.50
CA GLY A 231 2.02 -16.86 -9.77
C GLY A 231 1.77 -16.32 -8.36
N VAL A 232 2.34 -15.15 -8.04
CA VAL A 232 2.19 -14.45 -6.76
C VAL A 232 0.74 -14.04 -6.53
N PHE A 233 0.09 -13.45 -7.55
CA PHE A 233 -1.34 -13.18 -7.50
C PHE A 233 -2.10 -14.39 -8.03
N THR A 234 -2.99 -14.94 -7.19
CA THR A 234 -3.91 -16.02 -7.57
C THR A 234 -5.07 -15.54 -8.45
N THR A 235 -4.94 -14.39 -9.11
CA THR A 235 -5.89 -13.98 -10.16
C THR A 235 -5.90 -15.14 -11.15
N PRO A 236 -7.01 -15.89 -11.24
CA PRO A 236 -6.98 -17.09 -12.03
C PRO A 236 -6.61 -16.69 -13.46
N ALA A 237 -5.76 -17.47 -14.13
CA ALA A 237 -5.66 -17.44 -15.59
C ALA A 237 -6.96 -17.99 -16.25
N VAL A 238 -8.11 -17.74 -15.63
CA VAL A 238 -9.46 -18.05 -16.10
C VAL A 238 -9.82 -16.97 -17.12
N PRO A 239 -10.55 -17.31 -18.20
CA PRO A 239 -10.55 -16.58 -19.47
C PRO A 239 -10.83 -15.09 -19.31
N VAL A 240 -10.41 -14.29 -20.29
CA VAL A 240 -10.78 -12.87 -20.48
C VAL A 240 -12.18 -12.52 -19.94
N LEU A 241 -13.15 -13.43 -20.11
CA LEU A 241 -14.50 -13.40 -19.55
C LEU A 241 -14.61 -13.14 -18.03
N TRP A 242 -13.80 -13.76 -17.17
CA TRP A 242 -13.85 -13.51 -15.72
C TRP A 242 -13.39 -12.09 -15.38
N ARG A 243 -12.34 -11.60 -16.04
CA ARG A 243 -11.90 -10.21 -15.87
C ARG A 243 -12.93 -9.22 -16.38
N LEU A 244 -13.58 -9.54 -17.51
CA LEU A 244 -14.69 -8.73 -18.01
C LEU A 244 -15.85 -8.73 -17.02
N TYR A 245 -16.16 -9.87 -16.40
CA TYR A 245 -17.18 -9.96 -15.35
C TYR A 245 -16.81 -9.15 -14.11
N GLU A 246 -15.58 -9.28 -13.59
CA GLU A 246 -15.12 -8.49 -12.44
C GLU A 246 -15.12 -7.00 -12.75
N ALA A 247 -14.57 -6.60 -13.90
CA ALA A 247 -14.58 -5.21 -14.34
C ALA A 247 -16.02 -4.68 -14.47
N ALA A 248 -16.94 -5.44 -15.09
CA ALA A 248 -18.34 -5.06 -15.21
C ALA A 248 -19.02 -4.94 -13.83
N ARG A 249 -18.78 -5.90 -12.92
CA ARG A 249 -19.31 -5.88 -11.54
C ARG A 249 -18.81 -4.66 -10.78
N THR A 250 -17.50 -4.39 -10.83
CA THR A 250 -16.84 -3.25 -10.18
C THR A 250 -17.35 -1.92 -10.73
N LEU A 251 -17.48 -1.79 -12.05
CA LEU A 251 -18.00 -0.58 -12.70
C LEU A 251 -19.50 -0.37 -12.37
N ALA A 252 -20.29 -1.44 -12.36
CA ALA A 252 -21.70 -1.36 -11.96
C ALA A 252 -21.85 -0.97 -10.48
N GLY A 253 -20.99 -1.50 -9.59
CA GLY A 253 -20.94 -1.11 -8.19
C GLY A 253 -20.55 0.36 -8.02
N CYS A 254 -19.48 0.80 -8.67
CA CYS A 254 -19.05 2.20 -8.65
C CYS A 254 -20.15 3.13 -9.20
N ALA A 255 -20.83 2.74 -10.29
CA ALA A 255 -21.94 3.53 -10.82
C ALA A 255 -23.08 3.68 -9.81
N ARG A 256 -23.42 2.61 -9.09
CA ARG A 256 -24.46 2.60 -8.05
C ARG A 256 -24.08 3.44 -6.82
N HIS A 257 -22.82 3.39 -6.39
CA HIS A 257 -22.38 4.00 -5.13
C HIS A 257 -21.78 5.41 -5.29
N LYS A 258 -21.19 5.72 -6.45
CA LYS A 258 -20.43 6.97 -6.70
C LYS A 258 -20.91 7.74 -7.94
N GLY A 259 -21.81 7.15 -8.73
CA GLY A 259 -22.42 7.75 -9.92
C GLY A 259 -21.74 7.38 -11.23
N ILE A 260 -22.47 7.54 -12.34
CA ILE A 260 -22.03 7.12 -13.69
C ILE A 260 -20.74 7.81 -14.17
N GLY A 261 -20.51 9.07 -13.76
CA GLY A 261 -19.28 9.80 -14.10
C GLY A 261 -18.05 9.18 -13.44
N ALA A 262 -18.17 8.77 -12.17
CA ALA A 262 -17.10 8.08 -11.45
C ALA A 262 -16.82 6.71 -12.06
N ALA A 263 -17.87 5.96 -12.41
CA ALA A 263 -17.72 4.68 -13.12
C ALA A 263 -17.05 4.84 -14.50
N GLY A 264 -17.44 5.86 -15.27
CA GLY A 264 -16.81 6.17 -16.56
C GLY A 264 -15.32 6.49 -16.43
N TYR A 265 -14.96 7.31 -15.43
CA TYR A 265 -13.55 7.58 -15.13
C TYR A 265 -12.80 6.32 -14.67
N TYR A 266 -13.41 5.52 -13.80
CA TYR A 266 -12.81 4.28 -13.33
C TYR A 266 -12.59 3.27 -14.47
N ALA A 267 -13.47 3.23 -15.47
CA ALA A 267 -13.27 2.41 -16.67
C ALA A 267 -12.00 2.81 -17.44
N LEU A 268 -11.68 4.11 -17.53
CA LEU A 268 -10.43 4.59 -18.13
C LEU A 268 -9.20 4.15 -17.32
N LEU A 269 -9.29 4.21 -15.98
CA LEU A 269 -8.23 3.74 -15.10
C LEU A 269 -8.01 2.22 -15.23
N LYS A 270 -9.09 1.43 -15.26
CA LYS A 270 -9.01 -0.03 -15.51
C LYS A 270 -8.46 -0.34 -16.90
N ALA A 271 -8.79 0.45 -17.92
CA ALA A 271 -8.20 0.30 -19.24
C ALA A 271 -6.68 0.55 -19.23
N ALA A 272 -6.21 1.59 -18.52
CA ALA A 272 -4.79 1.85 -18.34
C ALA A 272 -4.09 0.69 -17.60
N PHE A 273 -4.70 0.18 -16.54
CA PHE A 273 -4.23 -1.00 -15.81
C PHE A 273 -4.10 -2.24 -16.71
N HIS A 274 -5.14 -2.63 -17.43
CA HIS A 274 -5.07 -3.78 -18.32
C HIS A 274 -4.07 -3.60 -19.46
N THR A 275 -3.91 -2.37 -19.95
CA THR A 275 -2.89 -2.05 -20.95
C THR A 275 -1.48 -2.26 -20.39
N GLY A 276 -1.22 -1.83 -19.14
CA GLY A 276 0.05 -2.09 -18.46
C GLY A 276 0.33 -3.57 -18.26
N THR A 277 -0.69 -4.34 -17.87
CA THR A 277 -0.58 -5.81 -17.76
C THR A 277 -0.20 -6.44 -19.09
N LEU A 278 -0.90 -6.11 -20.16
CA LEU A 278 -0.58 -6.63 -21.49
C LEU A 278 0.82 -6.20 -21.95
N TYR A 279 1.19 -4.95 -21.69
CA TYR A 279 2.50 -4.42 -22.05
C TYR A 279 3.63 -5.23 -21.40
N HIS A 280 3.52 -5.55 -20.10
CA HIS A 280 4.47 -6.45 -19.43
C HIS A 280 4.51 -7.84 -20.08
N LEU A 281 3.35 -8.46 -20.28
CA LEU A 281 3.23 -9.79 -20.88
C LEU A 281 3.83 -9.88 -22.29
N VAL A 282 3.93 -8.76 -23.01
CA VAL A 282 4.54 -8.72 -24.34
C VAL A 282 6.01 -8.29 -24.30
N ARG A 283 6.36 -7.30 -23.48
CA ARG A 283 7.64 -6.58 -23.60
C ARG A 283 8.61 -6.76 -22.44
N ASP A 284 8.17 -7.20 -21.27
CA ASP A 284 8.99 -7.26 -20.04
C ASP A 284 9.85 -5.99 -19.84
N PRO A 285 9.23 -4.82 -19.63
CA PRO A 285 9.93 -3.53 -19.65
C PRO A 285 11.01 -3.38 -18.56
N TYR A 286 10.97 -4.22 -17.52
CA TYR A 286 11.92 -4.22 -16.40
C TYR A 286 12.92 -5.39 -16.47
N GLY A 287 12.88 -6.21 -17.53
CA GLY A 287 13.78 -7.35 -17.70
C GLY A 287 13.75 -8.31 -16.51
N VAL A 288 12.57 -8.54 -15.91
CA VAL A 288 12.43 -9.36 -14.70
C VAL A 288 12.36 -10.85 -15.01
N ARG A 289 11.96 -11.26 -16.22
CA ARG A 289 11.75 -12.68 -16.58
C ARG A 289 12.97 -13.57 -16.39
N PRO A 290 14.22 -13.15 -16.72
CA PRO A 290 15.40 -13.96 -16.45
C PRO A 290 15.63 -14.26 -14.97
N ARG A 291 15.01 -13.50 -14.07
CA ARG A 291 15.10 -13.67 -12.61
C ARG A 291 13.92 -14.45 -12.02
N TYR A 292 12.96 -14.87 -12.84
CA TYR A 292 11.83 -15.65 -12.34
C TYR A 292 12.29 -17.02 -11.82
N PRO A 293 11.68 -17.54 -10.75
CA PRO A 293 11.93 -18.91 -10.33
C PRO A 293 11.55 -19.89 -11.44
N GLU A 294 12.27 -21.01 -11.55
CA GLU A 294 11.92 -22.10 -12.49
C GLU A 294 10.47 -22.57 -12.34
N THR A 295 9.89 -22.40 -11.15
CA THR A 295 8.53 -22.80 -10.82
C THR A 295 7.46 -21.78 -11.22
N ALA A 296 7.84 -20.55 -11.57
CA ALA A 296 6.92 -19.52 -12.11
C ALA A 296 6.19 -20.03 -13.36
N ALA A 297 6.90 -20.73 -14.25
CA ALA A 297 6.32 -21.31 -15.46
C ALA A 297 5.18 -22.31 -15.19
N ARG A 298 5.10 -22.89 -13.98
CA ARG A 298 4.10 -23.89 -13.57
C ARG A 298 2.89 -23.30 -12.84
N ALA A 299 2.92 -22.03 -12.43
CA ALA A 299 1.89 -21.44 -11.57
C ALA A 299 0.57 -21.07 -12.29
N ARG A 300 0.45 -21.39 -13.58
CA ARG A 300 -0.74 -21.10 -14.42
C ARG A 300 -2.05 -21.80 -14.03
N MET A 301 -2.12 -22.54 -12.92
CA MET A 301 -3.25 -23.45 -12.66
C MET A 301 -3.99 -23.16 -11.35
N LEU A 302 -5.31 -23.36 -11.41
CA LEU A 302 -6.38 -23.28 -10.39
C LEU A 302 -6.10 -23.95 -9.02
N ARG A 303 -4.89 -24.48 -8.79
CA ARG A 303 -4.44 -25.16 -7.56
C ARG A 303 -2.99 -24.82 -7.17
N ALA A 304 -2.35 -23.87 -7.85
CA ALA A 304 -1.04 -23.40 -7.47
C ALA A 304 -1.18 -22.63 -6.16
N ILE A 305 -0.63 -23.18 -5.08
CA ILE A 305 -0.18 -22.33 -3.99
C ILE A 305 0.98 -21.55 -4.59
N PRO A 306 0.91 -20.22 -4.61
CA PRO A 306 2.01 -19.41 -5.12
C PRO A 306 3.27 -19.94 -4.48
N GLN A 307 4.24 -20.33 -5.29
CA GLN A 307 5.58 -20.51 -4.76
C GLN A 307 6.13 -19.10 -4.57
N HIS A 308 5.57 -18.44 -3.54
CA HIS A 308 6.01 -17.16 -3.02
C HIS A 308 7.52 -17.29 -2.89
N CYS A 309 8.25 -16.51 -3.67
CA CYS A 309 9.68 -16.28 -3.57
C CYS A 309 10.62 -17.52 -3.55
N THR A 310 11.74 -17.38 -4.24
CA THR A 310 12.87 -18.31 -4.13
C THR A 310 13.49 -18.35 -2.72
N GLU A 311 13.21 -17.34 -1.88
CA GLU A 311 13.85 -17.15 -0.58
C GLU A 311 13.14 -17.85 0.58
N LEU A 312 11.97 -18.45 0.35
CA LEU A 312 11.29 -19.19 1.41
C LEU A 312 12.02 -20.48 1.80
N THR A 313 12.13 -20.73 3.10
CA THR A 313 12.49 -22.08 3.56
C THR A 313 11.37 -23.08 3.22
N PRO A 314 11.67 -24.38 3.04
CA PRO A 314 10.64 -25.40 2.82
C PRO A 314 9.55 -25.41 3.91
N ALA A 315 9.93 -25.16 5.17
CA ALA A 315 9.00 -25.10 6.29
C ALA A 315 8.04 -23.89 6.21
N GLN A 316 8.55 -22.71 5.84
CA GLN A 316 7.72 -21.51 5.61
C GLN A 316 6.73 -21.73 4.46
N ARG A 317 7.20 -22.29 3.34
CA ARG A 317 6.32 -22.66 2.20
C ARG A 317 5.19 -23.57 2.64
N GLU A 318 5.49 -24.60 3.42
CA GLU A 318 4.49 -25.56 3.87
C GLU A 318 3.50 -24.96 4.88
N ARG A 319 3.95 -24.02 5.73
CA ARG A 319 3.05 -23.26 6.62
C ARG A 319 2.07 -22.40 5.82
N LEU A 320 2.56 -21.61 4.86
CA LEU A 320 1.72 -20.77 4.00
C LEU A 320 0.76 -21.61 3.15
N ARG A 321 1.23 -22.72 2.56
CA ARG A 321 0.41 -23.72 1.86
C ARG A 321 -0.75 -24.21 2.72
N ARG A 322 -0.47 -24.66 3.95
CA ARG A 322 -1.51 -25.18 4.86
C ARG A 322 -2.46 -24.08 5.32
N ALA A 323 -1.98 -22.87 5.55
CA ALA A 323 -2.82 -21.73 5.91
C ALA A 323 -3.77 -21.36 4.75
N HIS A 324 -3.26 -21.27 3.52
CA HIS A 324 -4.04 -21.07 2.31
C HIS A 324 -5.15 -22.12 2.13
N LEU A 325 -4.81 -23.41 2.26
CA LEU A 325 -5.75 -24.51 2.11
C LEU A 325 -6.85 -24.50 3.19
N ARG A 326 -6.52 -24.13 4.43
CA ARG A 326 -7.47 -24.09 5.55
C ARG A 326 -8.39 -22.88 5.50
N ALA A 327 -7.87 -21.71 5.15
CA ALA A 327 -8.66 -20.48 5.13
C ALA A 327 -9.65 -20.47 3.95
N GLY A 328 -9.24 -21.04 2.80
CA GLY A 328 -9.87 -20.70 1.53
C GLY A 328 -9.73 -19.20 1.23
N ARG A 329 -10.00 -18.77 -0.01
CA ARG A 329 -10.02 -17.32 -0.27
C ARG A 329 -11.24 -16.71 0.42
N ARG A 330 -11.03 -15.98 1.51
CA ARG A 330 -12.05 -15.18 2.18
C ARG A 330 -11.58 -13.73 2.28
N ILE A 331 -11.88 -12.96 1.24
CA ILE A 331 -11.94 -11.50 1.39
C ILE A 331 -13.21 -11.24 2.19
N VAL A 332 -13.08 -10.72 3.41
CA VAL A 332 -14.22 -10.33 4.23
C VAL A 332 -14.52 -8.88 3.88
N PRO A 333 -15.60 -8.58 3.14
CA PRO A 333 -15.94 -7.20 2.81
C PRO A 333 -16.30 -6.46 4.09
N LEU A 334 -15.92 -5.18 4.19
CA LEU A 334 -16.42 -4.33 5.25
C LEU A 334 -17.91 -4.06 5.02
N GLY A 335 -18.75 -4.43 5.99
CA GLY A 335 -20.20 -4.18 5.93
C GLY A 335 -20.56 -2.69 6.04
N ASP A 336 -19.65 -1.89 6.58
CA ASP A 336 -19.81 -0.45 6.75
C ASP A 336 -18.56 0.29 6.24
N LEU A 337 -18.72 1.03 5.15
CA LEU A 337 -17.66 1.84 4.55
C LEU A 337 -17.48 3.20 5.26
N THR A 338 -18.34 3.56 6.22
CA THR A 338 -18.21 4.82 6.98
C THR A 338 -16.97 4.83 7.87
N VAL A 339 -16.36 3.67 8.12
CA VAL A 339 -15.06 3.58 8.79
C VAL A 339 -13.96 4.34 8.03
N PHE A 340 -14.11 4.59 6.73
CA PHE A 340 -13.19 5.43 5.93
C PHE A 340 -13.64 6.90 5.88
N ARG A 341 -14.70 7.27 6.61
CA ARG A 341 -15.32 8.61 6.63
C ARG A 341 -15.82 9.00 8.03
N PRO A 342 -14.93 9.30 8.99
CA PRO A 342 -15.35 9.60 10.35
C PRO A 342 -16.20 10.88 10.46
N ASP A 343 -16.00 11.83 9.53
CA ASP A 343 -16.61 13.16 9.58
C ASP A 343 -17.95 13.27 8.82
N GLY A 344 -18.44 12.17 8.24
CA GLY A 344 -19.82 12.05 7.75
C GLY A 344 -20.32 13.19 6.87
N ASP A 345 -19.70 13.47 5.72
CA ASP A 345 -20.31 14.39 4.75
C ASP A 345 -21.61 13.75 4.23
N PRO A 346 -22.80 14.35 4.48
CA PRO A 346 -24.06 13.75 4.12
C PRO A 346 -24.12 13.56 2.60
N ARG A 347 -24.69 12.43 2.17
CA ARG A 347 -24.98 12.21 0.74
C ARG A 347 -25.72 13.45 0.22
N PRO A 348 -25.33 14.05 -0.92
CA PRO A 348 -26.24 14.96 -1.58
C PRO A 348 -27.51 14.15 -1.86
N GLU A 349 -28.63 14.57 -1.26
CA GLU A 349 -29.92 13.95 -1.57
C GLU A 349 -30.09 13.96 -3.10
N PRO A 350 -30.62 12.88 -3.70
CA PRO A 350 -30.96 12.90 -5.11
C PRO A 350 -31.89 14.10 -5.32
N SER A 351 -31.46 15.06 -6.15
CA SER A 351 -32.23 16.26 -6.43
C SER A 351 -33.62 15.84 -6.89
N SER A 352 -34.64 16.14 -6.09
CA SER A 352 -36.06 15.88 -6.36
C SER A 352 -36.63 16.79 -7.46
N GLN A 353 -35.83 17.13 -8.46
CA GLN A 353 -36.24 17.89 -9.63
C GLN A 353 -36.16 17.02 -10.88
N ALA A 354 -37.09 16.06 -10.95
CA ALA A 354 -37.58 15.47 -12.18
C ALA A 354 -38.99 14.88 -11.92
N ALA A 355 -39.92 15.74 -11.51
CA ALA A 355 -41.35 15.44 -11.51
C ALA A 355 -42.15 16.75 -11.66
N SER A 356 -42.07 17.32 -12.86
CA SER A 356 -43.09 18.19 -13.45
C SER A 356 -42.76 18.37 -14.93
#